data_AF-A0A0Q2UFY2-F1
#
_entry.id   AF-A0A0Q2UFY2-F1
#
_cell.length_a   1.000
_cell.length_b   1.000
_cell.length_c   1.000
_cell.angle_alpha   90.00
_cell.angle_beta   90.00
_cell.angle_gamma   90.00
#
_symmetry.space_group_name_H-M   'P 1'
#
loop_
_entity.id
_entity.type
_entity.pdbx_description
1 polymer ?
#
loop_
_entity_poly.entity_id
_entity_poly.type
_entity_poly.pdbx_seq_one_letter_code
_entity_poly.pdbx_strand_id
1 'polypeptide(L)'
;MIARHVIAGGIVLGLASCGASMPSRGYDVTLSDSGKLALVTPTTDAPTIAGIERAAERAAPWGCDATAAPVIYDLAGGDRSAVLPASAALRFAGRIPATLSCG
;
A
#
# COMPACT_ATOMS: atom_id res chain seq x y z
N MET A 1 -25.13 -30.86 -24.95
CA MET A 1 -24.38 -31.25 -23.73
C MET A 1 -24.58 -30.15 -22.70
N ILE A 2 -25.23 -30.49 -21.58
CA ILE A 2 -25.60 -29.53 -20.52
C ILE A 2 -24.65 -29.79 -19.35
N ALA A 3 -23.74 -28.85 -19.07
CA ALA A 3 -22.95 -28.89 -17.85
C ALA A 3 -23.69 -28.11 -16.76
N ARG A 4 -24.37 -28.86 -15.89
CA ARG A 4 -24.88 -28.39 -14.60
C ARG A 4 -23.68 -28.17 -13.68
N HIS A 5 -23.53 -26.98 -13.10
CA HIS A 5 -22.79 -26.82 -11.85
C HIS A 5 -23.66 -26.07 -10.84
N VAL A 6 -23.61 -26.61 -9.64
CA VAL A 6 -24.53 -26.45 -8.52
C VAL A 6 -24.27 -25.14 -7.80
N ILE A 7 -25.34 -24.42 -7.48
CA ILE A 7 -25.34 -23.30 -6.52
C ILE A 7 -25.35 -23.94 -5.12
N ALA A 8 -24.24 -23.84 -4.39
CA ALA A 8 -24.16 -24.16 -2.97
C ALA A 8 -23.94 -22.86 -2.19
N GLY A 9 -24.81 -22.63 -1.22
CA GLY A 9 -24.92 -21.39 -0.46
C GLY A 9 -23.71 -21.08 0.40
N GLY A 10 -23.53 -19.77 0.59
CA GLY A 10 -22.49 -19.16 1.40
C GLY A 10 -22.34 -17.71 1.02
N ILE A 11 -23.40 -16.90 1.22
CA ILE A 11 -23.26 -15.44 1.14
C ILE A 11 -22.49 -15.01 2.39
N VAL A 12 -21.17 -15.11 2.31
CA VAL A 12 -20.26 -14.37 3.18
C VAL A 12 -20.31 -12.94 2.67
N LEU A 13 -20.84 -12.01 3.48
CA LEU A 13 -20.60 -10.58 3.27
C LEU A 13 -19.08 -10.35 3.41
N GLY A 14 -18.39 -10.24 2.29
CA GLY A 14 -16.97 -9.91 2.23
C GLY A 14 -16.74 -8.92 1.10
N LEU A 15 -16.68 -7.63 1.50
CA LEU A 15 -16.20 -6.44 0.78
C LEU A 15 -16.20 -6.49 -0.76
N ALA A 16 -17.00 -5.60 -1.35
CA ALA A 16 -16.89 -5.19 -2.74
C ALA A 16 -15.43 -4.89 -3.10
N SER A 17 -14.79 -5.84 -3.77
CA SER A 17 -13.51 -5.65 -4.47
C SER A 17 -13.82 -5.02 -5.83
N CYS A 18 -14.39 -3.81 -5.79
CA CYS A 18 -14.55 -2.95 -6.95
C CYS A 18 -13.36 -1.99 -7.01
N GLY A 19 -12.36 -2.36 -7.79
CA GLY A 19 -11.20 -1.54 -8.09
C GLY A 19 -10.06 -2.42 -8.56
N ALA A 20 -9.86 -2.48 -9.88
CA ALA A 20 -8.85 -3.28 -10.56
C ALA A 20 -7.54 -3.40 -9.77
N SER A 21 -7.32 -4.56 -9.13
CA SER A 21 -6.04 -4.94 -8.55
C SER A 21 -5.03 -5.21 -9.66
N MET A 22 -4.55 -4.14 -10.31
CA MET A 22 -3.25 -4.20 -10.94
C MET A 22 -2.24 -4.25 -9.77
N PRO A 23 -1.46 -5.33 -9.62
CA PRO A 23 -0.56 -5.46 -8.50
C PRO A 23 0.41 -4.29 -8.52
N SER A 24 0.46 -3.54 -7.42
CA SER A 24 1.63 -2.77 -7.01
C SER A 24 2.79 -3.76 -6.88
N ARG A 25 3.37 -4.22 -8.00
CA ARG A 25 4.45 -5.22 -8.01
C ARG A 25 5.56 -4.67 -7.11
N GLY A 26 5.70 -5.23 -5.91
CA GLY A 26 6.73 -4.81 -4.96
C GLY A 26 6.27 -4.09 -3.69
N TYR A 27 4.97 -3.96 -3.38
CA TYR A 27 4.54 -3.33 -2.13
C TYR A 27 3.31 -4.01 -1.53
N ASP A 28 3.40 -4.37 -0.25
CA ASP A 28 2.27 -4.79 0.59
C ASP A 28 1.85 -3.63 1.51
N VAL A 29 0.54 -3.44 1.72
CA VAL A 29 0.03 -2.27 2.45
C VAL A 29 -0.99 -2.70 3.48
N THR A 30 -0.80 -2.26 4.73
CA THR A 30 -1.76 -2.41 5.82
C THR A 30 -2.29 -1.04 6.24
N LEU A 31 -3.61 -0.87 6.25
CA LEU A 31 -4.24 0.36 6.74
C LEU A 31 -4.57 0.25 8.22
N SER A 32 -4.44 1.36 8.95
CA SER A 32 -4.99 1.49 10.30
C SER A 32 -6.51 1.58 10.24
N ASP A 33 -7.22 1.04 11.24
CA ASP A 33 -8.68 1.16 11.39
C ASP A 33 -9.20 2.61 11.33
N SER A 34 -8.35 3.58 11.71
CA SER A 34 -8.67 5.00 11.62
C SER A 34 -8.70 5.56 10.19
N GLY A 35 -8.16 4.84 9.21
CA GLY A 35 -7.98 5.30 7.82
C GLY A 35 -6.93 6.41 7.64
N LYS A 36 -6.22 6.80 8.70
CA LYS A 36 -5.26 7.94 8.69
C LYS A 36 -3.80 7.53 8.51
N LEU A 37 -3.52 6.23 8.57
CA LEU A 37 -2.16 5.68 8.51
C LEU A 37 -2.16 4.42 7.65
N ALA A 38 -1.15 4.32 6.81
CA ALA A 38 -0.80 3.14 6.03
C ALA A 38 0.62 2.68 6.43
N LEU A 39 0.79 1.37 6.59
CA LEU A 39 2.09 0.74 6.74
C LEU A 39 2.41 0.01 5.44
N VAL A 40 3.47 0.45 4.76
CA VAL A 40 3.86 -0.05 3.45
C VAL A 40 5.12 -0.90 3.57
N THR A 41 5.02 -2.17 3.23
CA THR A 41 6.13 -3.11 3.20
C THR A 41 6.62 -3.28 1.76
N PRO A 42 7.80 -2.77 1.40
CA PRO A 42 8.36 -3.03 0.08
C PRO A 42 8.79 -4.50 -0.04
N THR A 43 8.30 -5.18 -1.06
CA THR A 43 8.71 -6.51 -1.51
C THR A 43 9.59 -6.44 -2.78
N THR A 44 9.93 -5.23 -3.23
CA THR A 44 10.91 -4.95 -4.28
C THR A 44 12.28 -4.58 -3.70
N ASP A 45 13.35 -4.92 -4.41
CA ASP A 45 14.74 -4.56 -4.05
C ASP A 45 15.07 -3.07 -4.24
N ALA A 46 14.22 -2.31 -4.96
CA ALA A 46 14.46 -0.90 -5.27
C ALA A 46 13.28 0.01 -4.86
N PRO A 47 12.90 0.07 -3.57
CA PRO A 47 11.77 0.87 -3.16
C PRO A 47 12.10 2.37 -3.20
N THR A 48 11.16 3.20 -3.62
CA THR A 48 11.27 4.68 -3.59
C THR A 48 10.19 5.29 -2.71
N ILE A 49 10.38 6.54 -2.26
CA ILE A 49 9.35 7.29 -1.52
C ILE A 49 8.07 7.40 -2.35
N ALA A 50 8.21 7.79 -3.63
CA ALA A 50 7.09 7.88 -4.55
C ALA A 50 6.39 6.53 -4.80
N GLY A 51 7.12 5.41 -4.68
CA GLY A 51 6.52 4.07 -4.72
C GLY A 51 5.68 3.77 -3.48
N ILE A 52 6.20 4.15 -2.31
CA ILE A 52 5.51 3.97 -1.02
C ILE A 52 4.25 4.81 -0.94
N GLU A 53 4.33 6.09 -1.30
CA GLU A 53 3.19 7.02 -1.30
C GLU A 53 2.09 6.53 -2.24
N ARG A 54 2.45 6.20 -3.49
CA ARG A 54 1.47 5.65 -4.45
C ARG A 54 0.85 4.33 -3.99
N ALA A 55 1.61 3.47 -3.31
CA ALA A 55 1.07 2.23 -2.77
C ALA A 55 0.06 2.50 -1.66
N ALA A 56 0.38 3.43 -0.74
CA ALA A 56 -0.52 3.86 0.31
C ALA A 56 -1.78 4.55 -0.23
N GLU A 57 -1.64 5.49 -1.18
CA GLU A 57 -2.77 6.18 -1.86
C GLU A 57 -3.73 5.20 -2.52
N ARG A 58 -3.19 4.20 -3.24
CA ARG A 58 -4.02 3.19 -3.93
C ARG A 58 -4.75 2.26 -2.98
N ALA A 59 -4.20 2.02 -1.79
CA ALA A 59 -4.86 1.23 -0.76
C ALA A 59 -5.92 2.06 -0.03
N ALA A 60 -5.71 3.37 0.11
CA ALA A 60 -6.59 4.28 0.81
C ALA A 60 -7.96 4.46 0.10
N PRO A 61 -8.98 4.96 0.82
CA PRO A 61 -10.23 5.40 0.21
C PRO A 61 -9.99 6.45 -0.88
N TRP A 62 -10.94 6.55 -1.82
CA TRP A 62 -10.85 7.53 -2.91
C TRP A 62 -10.80 8.95 -2.37
N GLY A 63 -9.89 9.78 -2.92
CA GLY A 63 -9.71 11.16 -2.48
C GLY A 63 -8.75 11.35 -1.30
N CYS A 64 -7.96 10.32 -0.96
CA CYS A 64 -6.89 10.41 0.02
C CYS A 64 -5.52 10.60 -0.66
N ASP A 65 -4.73 11.52 -0.15
CA ASP A 65 -3.30 11.66 -0.44
C ASP A 65 -2.48 10.90 0.60
N ALA A 66 -1.36 10.28 0.19
CA ALA A 66 -0.42 9.67 1.13
C ALA A 66 0.88 10.45 1.21
N THR A 67 1.45 10.52 2.39
CA THR A 67 2.76 11.12 2.63
C THR A 67 3.58 10.19 3.49
N ALA A 68 4.74 9.76 2.99
CA ALA A 68 5.65 8.92 3.75
C ALA A 68 6.19 9.68 4.99
N ALA A 69 6.62 8.95 6.02
CA ALA A 69 7.19 9.59 7.20
C ALA A 69 8.42 10.46 6.85
N PRO A 70 8.57 11.66 7.45
CA PRO A 70 9.59 12.64 7.07
C PRO A 70 11.03 12.10 7.15
N VAL A 71 11.31 11.23 8.12
CA VAL A 71 12.60 10.54 8.25
C VAL A 71 12.99 9.70 7.03
N ILE A 72 12.03 9.26 6.22
CA ILE A 72 12.31 8.55 4.96
C ILE A 72 12.91 9.51 3.92
N TYR A 73 12.49 10.77 3.93
CA TYR A 73 13.02 11.80 3.06
C TYR A 73 14.47 12.11 3.40
N ASP A 74 14.82 12.19 4.69
CA ASP A 74 16.22 12.35 5.11
C ASP A 74 17.12 11.21 4.60
N LEU A 75 16.59 9.97 4.57
CA LEU A 75 17.32 8.80 4.08
C LEU A 75 17.48 8.77 2.55
N ALA A 76 16.56 9.39 1.82
CA ALA A 76 16.65 9.55 0.36
C ALA A 76 17.35 10.84 -0.08
N GLY A 77 17.84 11.66 0.86
CA GLY A 77 18.41 12.98 0.54
C GLY A 77 17.38 13.98 0.00
N GLY A 78 16.11 13.81 0.36
CA GLY A 78 14.98 14.62 -0.10
C GLY A 78 14.43 14.24 -1.48
N ASP A 79 15.08 13.32 -2.20
CA ASP A 79 14.63 12.91 -3.53
C ASP A 79 13.58 11.77 -3.42
N ARG A 80 12.36 12.05 -3.88
CA ARG A 80 11.26 11.06 -3.79
C ARG A 80 11.40 9.88 -4.75
N SER A 81 12.19 10.04 -5.80
CA SER A 81 12.40 9.04 -6.85
C SER A 81 13.67 8.21 -6.59
N ALA A 82 14.55 8.66 -5.71
CA ALA A 82 15.73 7.92 -5.30
C ALA A 82 15.33 6.59 -4.66
N VAL A 83 16.12 5.57 -4.99
CA VAL A 83 16.02 4.27 -4.35
C VAL A 83 16.41 4.41 -2.90
N LEU A 84 15.51 4.03 -2.02
CA LEU A 84 15.74 4.02 -0.59
C LEU A 84 16.82 2.97 -0.29
N PRO A 85 17.83 3.32 0.52
CA PRO A 85 18.81 2.34 0.95
C PRO A 85 18.09 1.24 1.75
N ALA A 86 18.55 -0.01 1.66
CA ALA A 86 17.96 -1.15 2.39
C ALA A 86 17.85 -0.87 3.91
N SER A 87 18.79 -0.10 4.45
CA SER A 87 18.77 0.40 5.84
C SER A 87 17.51 1.21 6.19
N ALA A 88 16.87 1.87 5.22
CA ALA A 88 15.63 2.62 5.45
C ALA A 88 14.45 1.70 5.74
N ALA A 89 14.30 0.59 5.00
CA ALA A 89 13.26 -0.39 5.29
C ALA A 89 13.49 -1.04 6.67
N LEU A 90 14.74 -1.35 7.01
CA LEU A 90 15.10 -1.94 8.31
C LEU A 90 14.75 -1.04 9.50
N ARG A 91 14.82 0.29 9.35
CA ARG A 91 14.47 1.24 10.43
C ARG A 91 13.02 1.13 10.89
N PHE A 92 12.12 0.67 10.03
CA PHE A 92 10.70 0.50 10.35
C PHE A 92 10.30 -0.97 10.45
N ALA A 93 11.26 -1.85 10.73
CA ALA A 93 11.05 -3.30 10.72
C ALA A 93 10.41 -3.80 9.41
N GLY A 94 10.80 -3.18 8.28
CA GLY A 94 10.28 -3.44 6.95
C GLY A 94 8.97 -2.73 6.61
N ARG A 95 8.32 -2.01 7.55
CA ARG A 95 6.99 -1.43 7.36
C ARG A 95 7.02 0.08 7.42
N ILE A 96 7.19 0.72 6.27
CA ILE A 96 7.36 2.16 6.16
C ILE A 96 6.02 2.86 6.39
N PRO A 97 5.90 3.73 7.41
CA PRO A 97 4.66 4.44 7.68
C PRO A 97 4.44 5.57 6.68
N ALA A 98 3.20 5.69 6.21
CA ALA A 98 2.69 6.81 5.44
C ALA A 98 1.39 7.33 6.07
N THR A 99 1.29 8.64 6.26
CA THR A 99 0.05 9.30 6.69
C THR A 99 -0.89 9.46 5.51
N LEU A 100 -2.18 9.24 5.75
CA LEU A 100 -3.24 9.44 4.77
C LEU A 100 -4.04 10.69 5.16
N SER A 101 -4.21 11.60 4.20
CA SER A 101 -5.03 12.80 4.34
C SER A 101 -6.17 12.72 3.33
N CYS A 102 -7.40 12.54 3.81
CA CYS A 102 -8.59 12.42 2.98
C CYS A 102 -9.45 13.68 3.15
N GLY A 103 -9.83 14.29 2.01
CA GLY A 103 -10.68 15.50 1.96
C GLY A 103 -12.17 15.21 1.97
#